data_AF-A0A7V3FBP5-F1
#
_entry.id   AF-A0A7V3FBP5-F1
#
_cell.length_a   1.000
_cell.length_b   1.000
_cell.length_c   1.000
_cell.angle_alpha   90.00
_cell.angle_beta   90.00
_cell.angle_gamma   90.00
#
_symmetry.space_group_name_H-M   'P 1'
#
loop_
_entity.id
_entity.type
_entity.pdbx_description
1 polymer ?
#
loop_
_entity_poly.entity_id
_entity_poly.type
_entity_poly.pdbx_seq_one_letter_code
_entity_poly.pdbx_strand_id
1 'polypeptide(L)'
;MRVGVAVCGDLASFGLDPDAVSGELRQRGVAAEVVPGPCARAGMVDGWERTLFAVCPAGPSGDEVRSRARRAGADPGVGAVRVDAVEAGAHGPEEGRDGRVATVLRARLAGLAAAPPSPPEGFRMALPAGRMSRRSLLSFGGVRYVPVAAVGQGACRGSAACGLCVDACPVGAIRRGGPVPEVDRDACIGCGACVTACPVEGAASLPGADPVRFEAELAALLERSDGAGLLIRCAGAPPPPDDRLGGAWLPMEVPCLSIVTAAWALSALAGGARAVAFRGCGAACGAGSADRAGTIVSFVHEVLGLVGTDTSDRVRLLLPEDDDEPSAGADPVDLPPLACATRAPALREPAATASALAILGAADGRLTNEGSPLGRVVFGSDGCTMCGLCAAVCPTEALRFDQGAVVASLDLDPAACVGCGHCAAICPEGVLEIHRGVDLAELGAGREPLKGSPLARCRRCGDPIAPAAMLDRLRPALDPVVLATTEQLCQRCRGLG
;
A
#
# COMPACT_ATOMS: atom_id res chain seq x y z
N MET A 1 -0.71 -21.28 15.02
CA MET A 1 0.33 -20.87 14.08
C MET A 1 1.72 -21.09 14.63
N ARG A 2 2.29 -22.28 14.41
CA ARG A 2 3.75 -22.46 14.46
C ARG A 2 4.34 -21.93 13.16
N VAL A 3 5.17 -20.90 13.24
CA VAL A 3 5.81 -20.25 12.09
C VAL A 3 7.30 -20.21 12.33
N GLY A 4 8.11 -20.51 11.32
CA GLY A 4 9.56 -20.60 11.52
C GLY A 4 10.41 -20.35 10.27
N VAL A 5 11.72 -20.26 10.50
CA VAL A 5 12.74 -20.02 9.48
C VAL A 5 13.56 -21.28 9.27
N ALA A 6 13.58 -21.76 8.04
CA ALA A 6 14.44 -22.85 7.59
C ALA A 6 15.73 -22.25 6.99
N VAL A 7 16.83 -22.35 7.73
CA VAL A 7 18.13 -21.79 7.35
C VAL A 7 18.90 -22.83 6.53
N CYS A 8 19.30 -22.47 5.30
CA CYS A 8 20.07 -23.38 4.46
C CYS A 8 21.47 -23.64 5.06
N GLY A 9 21.79 -24.92 5.31
CA GLY A 9 23.13 -25.31 5.78
C GLY A 9 24.28 -24.94 4.83
N ASP A 10 23.99 -24.80 3.53
CA ASP A 10 24.99 -24.44 2.53
C ASP A 10 25.42 -22.96 2.60
N LEU A 11 24.77 -22.14 3.45
CA LEU A 11 25.17 -20.74 3.69
C LEU A 11 26.58 -20.62 4.28
N ALA A 12 27.08 -21.67 4.96
CA ALA A 12 28.46 -21.77 5.41
C ALA A 12 29.49 -21.53 4.29
N SER A 13 29.17 -21.95 3.05
CA SER A 13 30.05 -21.75 1.89
C SER A 13 30.08 -20.29 1.39
N PHE A 14 29.20 -19.43 1.92
CA PHE A 14 29.11 -18.00 1.58
C PHE A 14 29.55 -17.10 2.75
N GLY A 15 30.20 -17.68 3.76
CA GLY A 15 30.77 -16.94 4.90
C GLY A 15 29.77 -16.51 5.98
N LEU A 16 28.61 -17.19 6.04
CA LEU A 16 27.62 -17.05 7.11
C LEU A 16 27.59 -18.32 7.93
N ASP A 17 27.47 -18.23 9.25
CA ASP A 17 27.28 -19.40 10.10
C ASP A 17 25.77 -19.71 10.26
N PRO A 18 25.25 -20.80 9.65
CA PRO A 18 23.83 -21.14 9.74
C PRO A 18 23.36 -21.39 11.17
N ASP A 19 24.22 -21.95 12.02
CA ASP A 19 23.91 -22.23 13.42
C ASP A 19 23.91 -20.94 14.24
N ALA A 20 24.82 -20.01 13.97
CA ALA A 20 24.80 -18.68 14.58
C ALA A 20 23.53 -17.91 14.21
N VAL A 21 23.17 -17.85 12.91
CA VAL A 21 21.93 -17.22 12.43
C VAL A 21 20.70 -17.86 13.06
N SER A 22 20.66 -19.20 13.11
CA SER A 22 19.55 -19.92 13.76
C SER A 22 19.51 -19.66 15.28
N GLY A 23 20.65 -19.51 15.93
CA GLY A 23 20.78 -19.16 17.34
C GLY A 23 20.22 -17.76 17.64
N GLU A 24 20.63 -16.77 16.85
CA GLU A 24 20.12 -15.40 16.89
C GLU A 24 18.60 -15.34 16.73
N LEU A 25 18.05 -16.07 15.75
CA LEU A 25 16.60 -16.15 15.54
C LEU A 25 15.87 -16.72 16.76
N ARG A 26 16.40 -17.80 17.37
CA ARG A 26 15.80 -18.39 18.58
C ARG A 26 15.86 -17.47 19.79
N GLN A 27 16.96 -16.74 19.97
CA GLN A 27 17.07 -15.72 21.01
C GLN A 27 16.04 -14.59 20.84
N ARG A 28 15.67 -14.31 19.59
CA ARG A 28 14.62 -13.34 19.21
C ARG A 28 13.20 -13.94 19.20
N GLY A 29 13.02 -15.14 19.76
CA GLY A 29 11.73 -15.81 19.89
C GLY A 29 11.18 -16.45 18.61
N VAL A 30 12.01 -16.57 17.57
CA VAL A 30 11.63 -17.18 16.29
C VAL A 30 12.01 -18.66 16.28
N ALA A 31 11.07 -19.54 15.91
CA ALA A 31 11.41 -20.93 15.63
C ALA A 31 12.32 -20.99 14.40
N ALA A 32 13.51 -21.57 14.54
CA ALA A 32 14.47 -21.70 13.46
C ALA A 32 15.14 -23.07 13.49
N GLU A 33 15.41 -23.62 12.30
CA GLU A 33 16.10 -24.89 12.12
C GLU A 33 17.03 -24.80 10.89
N VAL A 34 18.22 -25.39 11.03
CA VAL A 34 19.17 -25.53 9.91
C VAL A 34 18.78 -26.76 9.10
N VAL A 35 18.52 -26.59 7.81
CA VAL A 35 18.09 -27.65 6.90
C VAL A 35 19.10 -27.88 5.78
N PRO A 36 19.43 -29.13 5.43
CA PRO A 36 20.36 -29.44 4.35
C PRO A 36 19.67 -29.35 2.98
N GLY A 37 20.17 -28.47 2.12
CA GLY A 37 19.76 -28.31 0.72
C GLY A 37 18.27 -27.99 0.50
N PRO A 38 17.69 -26.97 1.17
CA PRO A 38 16.28 -26.58 1.02
C PRO A 38 15.91 -26.23 -0.42
N CYS A 39 16.88 -25.75 -1.19
CA CYS A 39 16.74 -25.46 -2.61
C CYS A 39 16.19 -26.66 -3.40
N ALA A 40 16.63 -27.89 -3.09
CA ALA A 40 16.21 -29.10 -3.82
C ALA A 40 14.92 -29.73 -3.27
N ARG A 41 14.54 -29.45 -2.02
CA ARG A 41 13.41 -30.05 -1.30
C ARG A 41 12.56 -28.99 -0.59
N ALA A 42 12.14 -27.96 -1.33
CA ALA A 42 11.26 -26.92 -0.81
C ALA A 42 9.84 -27.49 -0.57
N GLY A 43 9.65 -28.18 0.55
CA GLY A 43 8.36 -28.62 1.10
C GLY A 43 8.17 -28.06 2.50
N MET A 44 7.00 -28.24 3.11
CA MET A 44 6.78 -27.80 4.49
C MET A 44 7.75 -28.50 5.44
N VAL A 45 8.31 -27.75 6.39
CA VAL A 45 9.00 -28.35 7.55
C VAL A 45 7.91 -28.89 8.48
N ASP A 46 8.05 -30.15 8.91
CA ASP A 46 7.03 -30.84 9.68
C ASP A 46 6.68 -30.08 10.97
N GLY A 47 5.38 -29.81 11.15
CA GLY A 47 4.86 -29.12 12.34
C GLY A 47 4.87 -27.59 12.27
N TRP A 48 5.25 -26.97 11.16
CA TRP A 48 5.09 -25.53 10.90
C TRP A 48 3.93 -25.27 9.94
N GLU A 49 3.11 -24.26 10.25
CA GLU A 49 2.01 -23.80 9.40
C GLU A 49 2.49 -22.80 8.34
N ARG A 50 3.56 -22.04 8.62
CA ARG A 50 4.25 -21.19 7.65
C ARG A 50 5.77 -21.30 7.81
N THR A 51 6.49 -21.31 6.69
CA THR A 51 7.96 -21.50 6.64
C THR A 51 8.60 -20.44 5.77
N LEU A 52 9.63 -19.76 6.28
CA LEU A 52 10.50 -18.89 5.49
C LEU A 52 11.82 -19.61 5.21
N PHE A 53 12.18 -19.81 3.95
CA PHE A 53 13.47 -20.37 3.57
C PHE A 53 14.52 -19.28 3.39
N ALA A 54 15.60 -19.34 4.15
CA ALA A 54 16.81 -18.54 3.89
C ALA A 54 17.72 -19.34 2.95
N VAL A 55 17.89 -18.89 1.70
CA VAL A 55 18.61 -19.61 0.65
C VAL A 55 19.88 -18.89 0.20
N CYS A 56 20.83 -19.65 -0.35
CA CYS A 56 22.13 -19.13 -0.74
C CYS A 56 22.07 -18.21 -1.98
N PRO A 57 23.05 -17.30 -2.15
CA PRO A 57 23.16 -16.44 -3.34
C PRO A 57 23.32 -17.21 -4.66
N ALA A 58 24.01 -18.35 -4.67
CA ALA A 58 24.10 -19.20 -5.86
C ALA A 58 22.85 -20.08 -6.08
N GLY A 59 21.87 -19.99 -5.19
CA GLY A 59 20.66 -20.80 -5.18
C GLY A 59 19.54 -20.30 -6.11
N PRO A 60 18.44 -21.05 -6.19
CA PRO A 60 17.24 -20.63 -6.90
C PRO A 60 16.72 -19.29 -6.37
N SER A 61 16.06 -18.51 -7.23
CA SER A 61 15.39 -17.28 -6.80
C SER A 61 14.27 -17.58 -5.79
N GLY A 62 13.87 -16.57 -5.01
CA GLY A 62 12.73 -16.71 -4.10
C GLY A 62 11.45 -17.18 -4.82
N ASP A 63 11.22 -16.71 -6.04
CA ASP A 63 10.11 -17.15 -6.90
C ASP A 63 10.20 -18.64 -7.28
N GLU A 64 11.40 -19.14 -7.54
CA GLU A 64 11.61 -20.55 -7.88
C GLU A 64 11.36 -21.45 -6.68
N VAL A 65 11.78 -21.02 -5.49
CA VAL A 65 11.50 -21.74 -4.23
C VAL A 65 10.00 -21.74 -3.95
N ARG A 66 9.32 -20.60 -4.06
CA ARG A 66 7.85 -20.51 -3.94
C ARG A 66 7.13 -21.37 -4.97
N SER A 67 7.60 -21.38 -6.22
CA SER A 67 7.05 -22.21 -7.28
C SER A 67 7.21 -23.70 -6.99
N ARG A 68 8.35 -24.12 -6.40
CA ARG A 68 8.57 -25.50 -5.94
C ARG A 68 7.64 -25.85 -4.78
N ALA A 69 7.55 -24.97 -3.77
CA ALA A 69 6.67 -25.15 -2.63
C ALA A 69 5.20 -25.27 -3.04
N ARG A 70 4.75 -24.46 -4.00
CA ARG A 70 3.41 -24.54 -4.58
C ARG A 70 3.14 -25.88 -5.25
N ARG A 71 4.10 -26.39 -6.05
CA ARG A 71 3.98 -27.75 -6.64
C ARG A 71 3.93 -28.85 -5.59
N ALA A 72 4.55 -28.63 -4.44
CA ALA A 72 4.53 -29.55 -3.31
C ALA A 72 3.28 -29.39 -2.40
N GLY A 73 2.35 -28.48 -2.72
CA GLY A 73 1.16 -28.21 -1.90
C GLY A 73 1.43 -27.43 -0.61
N ALA A 74 2.59 -26.78 -0.49
CA ALA A 74 3.05 -26.05 0.70
C ALA A 74 2.72 -24.54 0.68
N ASP A 75 2.23 -24.01 -0.45
CA ASP A 75 1.87 -22.59 -0.64
C ASP A 75 0.35 -22.41 -0.42
N PRO A 76 -0.16 -21.36 0.26
CA PRO A 76 0.42 -20.03 0.52
C PRO A 76 1.34 -19.89 1.76
N GLY A 77 1.77 -21.00 2.38
CA GLY A 77 2.52 -20.98 3.65
C GLY A 77 4.03 -20.81 3.54
N VAL A 78 4.59 -20.68 2.33
CA VAL A 78 6.05 -20.72 2.13
C VAL A 78 6.58 -19.42 1.54
N GLY A 79 7.48 -18.77 2.27
CA GLY A 79 8.32 -17.67 1.78
C GLY A 79 9.74 -18.13 1.49
N ALA A 80 10.48 -17.34 0.72
CA ALA A 80 11.90 -17.57 0.48
C ALA A 80 12.63 -16.24 0.32
N VAL A 81 13.80 -16.13 0.95
CA VAL A 81 14.67 -14.96 0.96
C VAL A 81 16.07 -15.43 0.60
N ARG A 82 16.66 -14.84 -0.44
CA ARG A 82 18.09 -15.03 -0.73
C ARG A 82 18.91 -14.14 0.19
N VAL A 83 19.99 -14.67 0.75
CA VAL A 83 20.74 -13.93 1.77
C VAL A 83 21.60 -12.80 1.18
N ASP A 84 21.99 -12.84 -0.09
CA ASP A 84 22.60 -11.67 -0.76
C ASP A 84 21.64 -10.48 -0.83
N ALA A 85 20.33 -10.74 -0.98
CA ALA A 85 19.31 -9.72 -0.86
C ALA A 85 19.14 -9.19 0.57
N VAL A 86 19.71 -9.85 1.56
CA VAL A 86 19.76 -9.37 2.95
C VAL A 86 21.03 -8.57 3.20
N GLU A 87 22.13 -8.95 2.55
CA GLU A 87 23.45 -8.34 2.72
C GLU A 87 23.63 -7.03 1.96
N ALA A 88 23.04 -6.92 0.77
CA ALA A 88 23.05 -5.69 -0.02
C ALA A 88 22.25 -4.58 0.71
N GLY A 89 22.96 -3.83 1.56
CA GLY A 89 22.45 -2.74 2.40
C GLY A 89 22.76 -2.90 3.90
N ALA A 90 23.01 -4.09 4.41
CA ALA A 90 23.11 -4.35 5.85
C ALA A 90 24.53 -4.13 6.40
N HIS A 91 25.03 -2.89 6.43
CA HIS A 91 26.37 -2.49 6.90
C HIS A 91 26.43 -1.67 8.24
N GLY A 92 25.51 -1.80 9.21
CA GLY A 92 25.51 -0.97 10.44
C GLY A 92 26.73 -1.14 11.40
N PRO A 93 26.90 -0.32 12.47
CA PRO A 93 28.17 -0.29 13.23
C PRO A 93 28.35 -1.32 14.38
N GLU A 94 27.33 -2.05 14.84
CA GLU A 94 27.45 -2.80 16.11
C GLU A 94 27.05 -4.30 16.10
N GLU A 95 26.07 -4.73 15.28
CA GLU A 95 25.71 -6.16 15.15
C GLU A 95 26.61 -6.87 14.10
N GLY A 96 27.11 -8.06 14.39
CA GLY A 96 27.82 -8.89 13.40
C GLY A 96 26.94 -9.27 12.20
N ARG A 97 27.56 -9.73 11.09
CA ARG A 97 26.89 -10.12 9.84
C ARG A 97 25.68 -11.03 10.06
N ASP A 98 25.84 -12.05 10.90
CA ASP A 98 24.79 -13.04 11.19
C ASP A 98 23.58 -12.44 11.94
N GLY A 99 23.81 -11.51 12.87
CA GLY A 99 22.76 -10.82 13.62
C GLY A 99 21.85 -9.98 12.72
N ARG A 100 22.43 -9.29 11.73
CA ARG A 100 21.65 -8.52 10.73
C ARG A 100 20.84 -9.41 9.82
N VAL A 101 21.42 -10.53 9.38
CA VAL A 101 20.68 -11.53 8.61
C VAL A 101 19.50 -12.05 9.41
N ALA A 102 19.69 -12.35 10.70
CA ALA A 102 18.60 -12.73 11.60
C ALA A 102 17.54 -11.63 11.78
N THR A 103 17.93 -10.34 11.85
CA THR A 103 17.01 -9.19 11.89
C THR A 103 16.08 -9.18 10.68
N VAL A 104 16.64 -9.26 9.47
CA VAL A 104 15.85 -9.22 8.24
C VAL A 104 15.00 -10.48 8.10
N LEU A 105 15.54 -11.67 8.40
CA LEU A 105 14.76 -12.92 8.36
C LEU A 105 13.58 -12.91 9.35
N ARG A 106 13.77 -12.39 10.57
CA ARG A 106 12.69 -12.18 11.54
C ARG A 106 11.60 -11.28 10.97
N ALA A 107 11.99 -10.15 10.39
CA ALA A 107 11.02 -9.21 9.83
C ALA A 107 10.24 -9.82 8.66
N ARG A 108 10.93 -10.50 7.74
CA ARG A 108 10.31 -11.23 6.62
C ARG A 108 9.32 -12.29 7.10
N LEU A 109 9.66 -12.99 8.20
CA LEU A 109 8.78 -13.96 8.81
C LEU A 109 7.54 -13.31 9.42
N ALA A 110 7.69 -12.15 10.07
CA ALA A 110 6.56 -11.38 10.61
C ALA A 110 5.60 -10.96 9.48
N GLY A 111 6.13 -10.44 8.37
CA GLY A 111 5.33 -10.15 7.18
C GLY A 111 4.66 -11.41 6.61
N LEU A 112 5.41 -12.50 6.45
CA LEU A 112 4.86 -13.77 5.98
C LEU A 112 3.77 -14.28 6.93
N ALA A 113 3.85 -14.09 8.24
CA ALA A 113 2.84 -14.51 9.21
C ALA A 113 1.57 -13.64 9.16
N ALA A 114 1.72 -12.34 8.88
CA ALA A 114 0.61 -11.39 8.75
C ALA A 114 -0.15 -11.50 7.42
N ALA A 115 0.51 -12.00 6.35
CA ALA A 115 -0.09 -12.07 5.02
C ALA A 115 -1.39 -12.92 5.01
N PRO A 116 -2.44 -12.48 4.30
CA PRO A 116 -3.63 -13.30 4.13
C PRO A 116 -3.31 -14.54 3.28
N PRO A 117 -4.05 -15.66 3.47
CA PRO A 117 -3.89 -16.83 2.63
C PRO A 117 -4.22 -16.47 1.17
N SER A 118 -3.36 -16.91 0.25
CA SER A 118 -3.52 -16.63 -1.17
C SER A 118 -4.06 -17.87 -1.90
N PRO A 119 -5.26 -17.80 -2.49
CA PRO A 119 -5.85 -18.97 -3.14
C PRO A 119 -5.19 -19.23 -4.52
N PRO A 120 -5.25 -20.47 -5.05
CA PRO A 120 -4.60 -20.82 -6.32
C PRO A 120 -4.98 -19.93 -7.50
N GLU A 121 -6.22 -19.43 -7.50
CA GLU A 121 -6.78 -18.57 -8.53
C GLU A 121 -6.10 -17.19 -8.57
N GLY A 122 -5.37 -16.80 -7.53
CA GLY A 122 -4.57 -15.57 -7.51
C GLY A 122 -3.26 -15.66 -8.30
N PHE A 123 -2.99 -16.77 -8.98
CA PHE A 123 -1.75 -16.98 -9.72
C PHE A 123 -2.02 -17.42 -11.16
N ARG A 124 -1.08 -17.13 -12.04
CA ARG A 124 -1.00 -17.74 -13.38
C ARG A 124 0.33 -18.43 -13.58
N MET A 125 0.31 -19.47 -14.41
CA MET A 125 1.54 -20.11 -14.85
C MET A 125 2.18 -19.27 -15.95
N ALA A 126 3.48 -19.01 -15.81
CA ALA A 126 4.32 -18.42 -16.85
C ALA A 126 5.39 -19.43 -17.24
N LEU A 127 5.51 -19.67 -18.54
CA LEU A 127 6.59 -20.47 -19.11
C LEU A 127 7.84 -19.60 -19.24
N PRO A 128 9.05 -20.17 -19.07
CA PRO A 128 10.29 -19.44 -19.23
C PRO A 128 10.44 -18.99 -20.69
N ALA A 129 11.04 -17.82 -20.90
CA ALA A 129 11.38 -17.36 -22.24
C ALA A 129 12.49 -18.25 -22.82
N GLY A 130 12.23 -18.89 -23.98
CA GLY A 130 13.23 -19.67 -24.71
C GLY A 130 12.83 -21.13 -25.00
N ARG A 131 13.77 -21.90 -25.56
CA ARG A 131 13.55 -23.32 -25.90
C ARG A 131 13.54 -24.18 -24.65
N MET A 132 12.42 -24.86 -24.40
CA MET A 132 12.33 -25.87 -23.35
C MET A 132 12.67 -27.26 -23.88
N SER A 133 13.40 -28.03 -23.08
CA SER A 133 13.56 -29.46 -23.36
C SER A 133 12.28 -30.23 -23.01
N ARG A 134 12.01 -31.36 -23.70
CA ARG A 134 10.90 -32.26 -23.31
C ARG A 134 11.01 -32.73 -21.86
N ARG A 135 12.23 -32.92 -21.35
CA ARG A 135 12.48 -33.27 -19.94
C ARG A 135 12.04 -32.15 -18.99
N SER A 136 12.31 -30.89 -19.34
CA SER A 136 11.89 -29.71 -18.56
C SER A 136 10.37 -29.56 -18.52
N LEU A 137 9.66 -29.93 -19.60
CA LEU A 137 8.20 -29.97 -19.59
C LEU A 137 7.64 -31.02 -18.64
N LEU A 138 8.21 -32.24 -18.64
CA LEU A 138 7.78 -33.33 -17.76
C LEU A 138 8.10 -33.09 -16.28
N SER A 139 9.20 -32.41 -15.98
CA SER A 139 9.57 -32.05 -14.61
C SER A 139 8.95 -30.73 -14.13
N PHE A 140 8.14 -30.06 -14.98
CA PHE A 140 7.71 -28.67 -14.79
C PHE A 140 8.89 -27.73 -14.47
N GLY A 141 10.08 -28.07 -14.95
CA GLY A 141 11.30 -27.31 -14.77
C GLY A 141 11.20 -25.99 -15.52
N GLY A 142 11.26 -24.88 -14.79
CA GLY A 142 11.19 -23.53 -15.32
C GLY A 142 9.79 -22.92 -15.35
N VAL A 143 8.72 -23.66 -15.02
CA VAL A 143 7.38 -23.07 -14.83
C VAL A 143 7.41 -22.18 -13.60
N ARG A 144 7.05 -20.90 -13.80
CA ARG A 144 6.93 -19.90 -12.75
C ARG A 144 5.45 -19.63 -12.46
N TYR A 145 5.13 -19.29 -11.22
CA TYR A 145 3.80 -18.80 -10.86
C TYR A 145 3.88 -17.31 -10.63
N VAL A 146 3.22 -16.54 -11.49
CA VAL A 146 3.15 -15.08 -11.41
C VAL A 146 1.90 -14.72 -10.62
N PRO A 147 2.01 -13.92 -9.54
CA PRO A 147 0.83 -13.44 -8.82
C PRO A 147 0.04 -12.49 -9.72
N VAL A 148 -1.28 -12.64 -9.71
CA VAL A 148 -2.23 -11.87 -10.52
C VAL A 148 -3.15 -11.12 -9.58
N ALA A 149 -3.35 -9.83 -9.87
CA ALA A 149 -4.24 -9.01 -9.07
C ALA A 149 -5.70 -9.48 -9.22
N ALA A 150 -6.48 -9.29 -8.16
CA ALA A 150 -7.92 -9.55 -8.18
C ALA A 150 -8.68 -8.39 -7.52
N VAL A 151 -9.87 -8.11 -8.04
CA VAL A 151 -10.81 -7.13 -7.45
C VAL A 151 -12.00 -7.89 -6.86
N GLY A 152 -12.19 -7.77 -5.55
CA GLY A 152 -13.19 -8.50 -4.80
C GLY A 152 -14.59 -7.92 -4.96
N GLN A 153 -15.53 -8.70 -5.51
CA GLN A 153 -16.93 -8.27 -5.73
C GLN A 153 -17.65 -7.78 -4.47
N GLY A 154 -17.40 -8.39 -3.31
CA GLY A 154 -18.03 -8.00 -2.05
C GLY A 154 -17.32 -6.88 -1.28
N ALA A 155 -16.06 -6.58 -1.60
CA ALA A 155 -15.25 -5.58 -0.92
C ALA A 155 -15.12 -4.28 -1.72
N CYS A 156 -15.24 -4.34 -3.05
CA CYS A 156 -15.21 -3.16 -3.90
C CYS A 156 -16.43 -2.27 -3.64
N ARG A 157 -16.20 -1.12 -3.01
CA ARG A 157 -17.23 -0.08 -2.78
C ARG A 157 -17.28 0.96 -3.90
N GLY A 158 -16.59 0.71 -5.02
CA GLY A 158 -16.57 1.62 -6.15
C GLY A 158 -17.91 1.64 -6.88
N SER A 159 -18.33 2.82 -7.35
CA SER A 159 -19.42 2.92 -8.33
C SER A 159 -18.93 2.53 -9.72
N ALA A 160 -19.82 2.46 -10.71
CA ALA A 160 -19.43 2.30 -12.13
C ALA A 160 -18.47 3.40 -12.62
N ALA A 161 -18.46 4.56 -11.96
CA ALA A 161 -17.54 5.66 -12.23
C ALA A 161 -16.16 5.47 -11.58
N CYS A 162 -16.00 4.58 -10.60
CA CYS A 162 -14.73 4.33 -9.92
C CYS A 162 -13.72 3.64 -10.84
N GLY A 163 -12.53 4.25 -10.97
CA GLY A 163 -11.46 3.79 -11.85
C GLY A 163 -10.08 3.69 -11.19
N LEU A 164 -9.94 3.90 -9.88
CA LEU A 164 -8.63 4.06 -9.23
C LEU A 164 -7.63 2.94 -9.56
N CYS A 165 -8.07 1.68 -9.55
CA CYS A 165 -7.21 0.55 -9.89
C CYS A 165 -6.91 0.44 -11.41
N VAL A 166 -7.85 0.87 -12.26
CA VAL A 166 -7.71 0.95 -13.72
C VAL A 166 -6.65 2.00 -14.06
N ASP A 167 -6.80 3.19 -13.51
CA ASP A 167 -5.92 4.34 -13.75
C ASP A 167 -4.50 4.08 -13.21
N ALA A 168 -4.39 3.31 -12.13
CA ALA A 168 -3.10 2.94 -11.53
C ALA A 168 -2.35 1.82 -12.27
N CYS A 169 -2.97 1.11 -13.22
CA CYS A 169 -2.37 -0.05 -13.87
C CYS A 169 -1.42 0.35 -15.00
N PRO A 170 -0.08 0.16 -14.85
CA PRO A 170 0.89 0.65 -15.85
C PRO A 170 0.84 -0.09 -17.18
N VAL A 171 0.25 -1.29 -17.19
CA VAL A 171 0.18 -2.18 -18.37
C VAL A 171 -1.23 -2.33 -18.91
N GLY A 172 -2.21 -1.56 -18.40
CA GLY A 172 -3.60 -1.62 -18.87
C GLY A 172 -4.29 -2.97 -18.68
N ALA A 173 -3.85 -3.77 -17.71
CA ALA A 173 -4.41 -5.09 -17.42
C ALA A 173 -5.77 -5.04 -16.71
N ILE A 174 -6.17 -3.90 -16.13
CA ILE A 174 -7.45 -3.76 -15.44
C ILE A 174 -8.37 -2.90 -16.29
N ARG A 175 -9.59 -3.38 -16.56
CA ARG A 175 -10.58 -2.70 -17.39
C ARG A 175 -11.89 -2.52 -16.62
N ARG A 176 -12.62 -1.45 -16.91
CA ARG A 176 -13.98 -1.29 -16.43
C ARG A 176 -14.88 -2.28 -17.15
N GLY A 177 -15.65 -3.08 -16.41
CA GLY A 177 -16.58 -4.06 -16.96
C GLY A 177 -17.39 -4.69 -15.83
N GLY A 178 -18.70 -4.86 -16.01
CA GLY A 178 -19.55 -5.47 -14.98
C GLY A 178 -19.67 -4.67 -13.67
N PRO A 179 -20.02 -5.33 -12.55
CA PRO A 179 -20.19 -4.69 -11.24
C PRO A 179 -18.87 -4.31 -10.55
N VAL A 180 -17.75 -4.93 -10.93
CA VAL A 180 -16.39 -4.58 -10.46
C VAL A 180 -15.38 -4.68 -11.59
N PRO A 181 -14.30 -3.88 -11.60
CA PRO A 181 -13.26 -3.94 -12.64
C PRO A 181 -12.74 -5.35 -12.90
N GLU A 182 -12.59 -5.69 -14.18
CA GLU A 182 -12.10 -6.98 -14.66
C GLU A 182 -10.58 -6.93 -14.86
N VAL A 183 -9.89 -8.01 -14.47
CA VAL A 183 -8.43 -8.12 -14.60
C VAL A 183 -8.08 -9.11 -15.70
N ASP A 184 -7.40 -8.61 -16.73
CA ASP A 184 -6.71 -9.38 -17.75
C ASP A 184 -5.51 -10.08 -17.10
N ARG A 185 -5.68 -11.37 -16.84
CA ARG A 185 -4.71 -12.17 -16.09
C ARG A 185 -3.40 -12.28 -16.85
N ASP A 186 -3.44 -12.37 -18.18
CA ASP A 186 -2.25 -12.58 -19.02
C ASP A 186 -1.42 -11.30 -19.14
N ALA A 187 -2.08 -10.14 -19.22
CA ALA A 187 -1.41 -8.85 -19.22
C ALA A 187 -0.88 -8.44 -17.83
N CYS A 188 -1.45 -8.98 -16.74
CA CYS A 188 -1.03 -8.63 -15.38
C CYS A 188 0.43 -9.06 -15.11
N ILE A 189 1.25 -8.10 -14.71
CA ILE A 189 2.66 -8.29 -14.35
C ILE A 189 2.88 -8.45 -12.83
N GLY A 190 1.83 -8.41 -12.02
CA GLY A 190 1.93 -8.58 -10.56
C GLY A 190 2.66 -7.42 -9.84
N CYS A 191 2.55 -6.17 -10.32
CA CYS A 191 3.27 -5.04 -9.73
C CYS A 191 2.66 -4.47 -8.43
N GLY A 192 1.39 -4.77 -8.14
CA GLY A 192 0.71 -4.33 -6.91
C GLY A 192 0.19 -2.89 -6.90
N ALA A 193 0.40 -2.10 -7.96
CA ALA A 193 -0.04 -0.70 -8.00
C ALA A 193 -1.53 -0.48 -7.73
N CYS A 194 -2.38 -1.43 -8.15
CA CYS A 194 -3.82 -1.41 -7.90
C CYS A 194 -4.19 -1.65 -6.43
N VAL A 195 -3.36 -2.42 -5.70
CA VAL A 195 -3.60 -2.76 -4.29
C VAL A 195 -3.47 -1.53 -3.41
N THR A 196 -2.46 -0.70 -3.65
CA THR A 196 -2.24 0.54 -2.88
C THR A 196 -2.94 1.76 -3.46
N ALA A 197 -3.34 1.74 -4.74
CA ALA A 197 -4.26 2.73 -5.29
C ALA A 197 -5.70 2.57 -4.78
N CYS A 198 -6.09 1.36 -4.36
CA CYS A 198 -7.41 1.13 -3.78
C CYS A 198 -7.39 1.46 -2.28
N PRO A 199 -8.11 2.51 -1.83
CA PRO A 199 -8.12 2.85 -0.41
C PRO A 199 -9.00 1.88 0.41
N VAL A 200 -9.84 1.09 -0.24
CA VAL A 200 -10.74 0.14 0.42
C VAL A 200 -10.00 -1.15 0.74
N GLU A 201 -10.02 -1.54 2.02
CA GLU A 201 -9.41 -2.77 2.49
C GLU A 201 -10.01 -4.02 1.84
N GLY A 202 -9.14 -4.93 1.38
CA GLY A 202 -9.52 -6.18 0.72
C GLY A 202 -10.17 -6.04 -0.67
N ALA A 203 -10.42 -4.82 -1.16
CA ALA A 203 -11.08 -4.62 -2.45
C ALA A 203 -10.17 -4.97 -3.64
N ALA A 204 -8.90 -4.57 -3.60
CA ALA A 204 -7.87 -5.03 -4.53
C ALA A 204 -6.85 -5.86 -3.76
N SER A 205 -6.52 -7.03 -4.30
CA SER A 205 -5.58 -7.98 -3.67
C SER A 205 -4.56 -8.47 -4.69
N LEU A 206 -3.37 -8.82 -4.20
CA LEU A 206 -2.31 -9.44 -4.98
C LEU A 206 -1.56 -10.40 -4.04
N PRO A 207 -1.52 -11.70 -4.35
CA PRO A 207 -0.85 -12.66 -3.48
C PRO A 207 0.59 -12.28 -3.11
N GLY A 208 0.87 -12.29 -1.81
CA GLY A 208 2.19 -11.95 -1.26
C GLY A 208 2.52 -10.45 -1.27
N ALA A 209 1.58 -9.58 -1.68
CA ALA A 209 1.77 -8.15 -1.80
C ALA A 209 0.67 -7.33 -1.12
N ASP A 210 0.03 -7.89 -0.10
CA ASP A 210 -0.93 -7.17 0.74
C ASP A 210 -0.22 -6.17 1.67
N PRO A 211 -0.73 -4.93 1.85
CA PRO A 211 -0.10 -3.91 2.70
C PRO A 211 0.21 -4.39 4.12
N VAL A 212 -0.67 -5.20 4.72
CA VAL A 212 -0.50 -5.75 6.07
C VAL A 212 0.77 -6.59 6.23
N ARG A 213 1.20 -7.27 5.15
CA ARG A 213 2.46 -8.01 5.11
C ARG A 213 3.63 -7.04 5.30
N PHE A 214 3.64 -5.95 4.56
CA PHE A 214 4.71 -4.96 4.58
C PHE A 214 4.69 -4.12 5.86
N GLU A 215 3.53 -3.84 6.43
CA GLU A 215 3.38 -3.17 7.73
C GLU A 215 4.04 -4.00 8.84
N ALA A 216 3.73 -5.30 8.90
CA ALA A 216 4.32 -6.20 9.89
C ALA A 216 5.84 -6.38 9.69
N GLU A 217 6.29 -6.46 8.44
CA GLU A 217 7.72 -6.53 8.11
C GLU A 217 8.45 -5.24 8.52
N LEU A 218 7.91 -4.07 8.16
CA LEU A 218 8.49 -2.78 8.49
C LEU A 218 8.54 -2.55 10.00
N ALA A 219 7.46 -2.86 10.73
CA ALA A 219 7.44 -2.79 12.19
C ALA A 219 8.58 -3.61 12.81
N ALA A 220 8.75 -4.86 12.35
CA ALA A 220 9.79 -5.74 12.84
C ALA A 220 11.21 -5.31 12.43
N LEU A 221 11.39 -4.61 11.31
CA LEU A 221 12.68 -4.00 10.95
C LEU A 221 13.02 -2.84 11.89
N LEU A 222 12.05 -1.99 12.23
CA LEU A 222 12.27 -0.75 12.99
C LEU A 222 12.42 -0.98 14.51
N GLU A 223 11.84 -2.04 15.07
CA GLU A 223 11.91 -2.36 16.51
C GLU A 223 13.33 -2.43 17.11
N ARG A 224 14.35 -2.72 16.29
CA ARG A 224 15.74 -2.95 16.73
C ARG A 224 16.78 -2.33 15.78
N SER A 225 16.38 -1.32 15.00
CA SER A 225 17.23 -0.80 13.93
C SER A 225 18.29 0.19 14.41
N ASP A 226 18.27 0.63 15.68
CA ASP A 226 19.09 1.72 16.24
C ASP A 226 19.24 2.92 15.29
N GLY A 227 18.17 3.21 14.54
CA GLY A 227 18.11 4.26 13.53
C GLY A 227 18.82 3.92 12.20
N ALA A 228 18.79 2.68 11.74
CA ALA A 228 19.14 2.37 10.36
C ALA A 228 18.19 3.07 9.37
N GLY A 229 18.68 3.32 8.16
CA GLY A 229 17.87 3.62 6.99
C GLY A 229 17.14 2.37 6.47
N LEU A 230 16.07 2.59 5.72
CA LEU A 230 15.27 1.54 5.08
C LEU A 230 15.51 1.56 3.57
N LEU A 231 15.92 0.42 3.00
CA LEU A 231 16.09 0.25 1.56
C LEU A 231 14.91 -0.55 0.99
N ILE A 232 13.96 0.13 0.35
CA ILE A 232 12.83 -0.50 -0.34
C ILE A 232 13.26 -0.83 -1.77
N ARG A 233 13.43 -2.10 -2.11
CA ARG A 233 13.87 -2.54 -3.45
C ARG A 233 12.75 -3.20 -4.24
N CYS A 234 12.73 -2.94 -5.54
CA CYS A 234 12.03 -3.79 -6.50
C CYS A 234 12.69 -5.18 -6.57
N ALA A 235 11.91 -6.26 -6.53
CA ALA A 235 12.41 -7.63 -6.69
C ALA A 235 13.18 -7.86 -8.00
N GLY A 236 12.89 -7.06 -9.04
CA GLY A 236 13.60 -7.10 -10.32
C GLY A 236 14.83 -6.19 -10.40
N ALA A 237 15.11 -5.36 -9.38
CA ALA A 237 16.26 -4.47 -9.39
C ALA A 237 17.54 -5.26 -9.03
N PRO A 238 18.67 -4.98 -9.70
CA PRO A 238 19.95 -5.54 -9.27
C PRO A 238 20.29 -5.06 -7.86
N PRO A 239 21.00 -5.89 -7.07
CA PRO A 239 21.50 -5.43 -5.78
C PRO A 239 22.38 -4.19 -5.98
N PRO A 240 22.31 -3.20 -5.07
CA PRO A 240 23.24 -2.09 -5.06
C PRO A 240 24.68 -2.60 -4.87
N PRO A 241 25.69 -1.92 -5.44
CA PRO A 241 27.10 -2.25 -5.18
C PRO A 241 27.45 -2.08 -3.69
N ASP A 242 28.27 -3.00 -3.16
CA ASP A 242 28.56 -3.18 -1.72
C ASP A 242 29.18 -1.94 -1.03
N ASP A 243 29.78 -1.01 -1.78
CA ASP A 243 30.54 0.13 -1.29
C ASP A 243 29.76 1.46 -1.29
N ARG A 244 28.53 1.51 -1.81
CA ARG A 244 27.84 2.80 -2.07
C ARG A 244 26.72 3.20 -1.14
N LEU A 245 26.06 2.24 -0.49
CA LEU A 245 25.01 2.58 0.46
C LEU A 245 25.57 3.00 1.82
N GLY A 246 26.86 2.75 2.08
CA GLY A 246 27.40 2.91 3.41
C GLY A 246 26.76 1.93 4.37
N GLY A 247 26.79 2.28 5.65
CA GLY A 247 26.58 1.36 6.75
C GLY A 247 25.12 0.92 6.94
N ALA A 248 24.24 1.78 7.39
CA ALA A 248 23.06 1.29 8.11
C ALA A 248 21.81 1.19 7.24
N TRP A 249 21.70 0.26 6.29
CA TRP A 249 20.44 0.03 5.56
C TRP A 249 19.79 -1.32 5.83
N LEU A 250 18.48 -1.30 6.06
CA LEU A 250 17.65 -2.50 6.23
C LEU A 250 16.85 -2.76 4.96
N PRO A 251 17.07 -3.87 4.24
CA PRO A 251 16.40 -4.12 2.98
C PRO A 251 14.96 -4.67 3.18
N MET A 252 14.00 -3.99 2.57
CA MET A 252 12.62 -4.43 2.34
C MET A 252 12.39 -4.63 0.84
N GLU A 253 11.88 -5.79 0.41
CA GLU A 253 11.69 -6.16 -0.99
C GLU A 253 10.21 -6.13 -1.31
N VAL A 254 9.87 -5.39 -2.35
CA VAL A 254 8.54 -5.28 -2.93
C VAL A 254 8.51 -5.91 -4.32
N PRO A 255 7.37 -6.45 -4.79
CA PRO A 255 7.29 -7.03 -6.13
C PRO A 255 7.64 -6.02 -7.23
N CYS A 256 7.27 -4.75 -7.03
CA CYS A 256 7.60 -3.64 -7.91
C CYS A 256 7.52 -2.34 -7.13
N LEU A 257 8.33 -1.32 -7.47
CA LEU A 257 8.17 0.01 -6.86
C LEU A 257 6.80 0.65 -7.18
N SER A 258 6.06 0.19 -8.18
CA SER A 258 4.71 0.72 -8.45
C SER A 258 3.72 0.48 -7.30
N ILE A 259 4.00 -0.42 -6.35
CA ILE A 259 3.17 -0.61 -5.15
C ILE A 259 3.40 0.47 -4.10
N VAL A 260 4.58 1.11 -4.07
CA VAL A 260 4.92 2.05 -3.00
C VAL A 260 4.11 3.33 -3.12
N THR A 261 3.82 3.95 -1.98
CA THR A 261 3.16 5.25 -1.89
C THR A 261 3.94 6.17 -0.95
N ALA A 262 3.51 7.43 -0.81
CA ALA A 262 4.14 8.37 0.09
C ALA A 262 4.13 7.89 1.56
N ALA A 263 3.04 7.25 1.99
CA ALA A 263 2.94 6.63 3.31
C ALA A 263 4.10 5.67 3.63
N TRP A 264 4.71 5.03 2.63
CA TRP A 264 5.79 4.06 2.89
C TRP A 264 7.06 4.74 3.36
N ALA A 265 7.42 5.87 2.75
CA ALA A 265 8.55 6.67 3.22
C ALA A 265 8.22 7.39 4.52
N LEU A 266 7.08 8.08 4.57
CA LEU A 266 6.69 8.90 5.72
C LEU A 266 6.48 8.05 6.98
N SER A 267 5.83 6.89 6.87
CA SER A 267 5.59 6.01 8.01
C SER A 267 6.86 5.29 8.48
N ALA A 268 7.81 5.02 7.58
CA ALA A 268 9.12 4.52 7.97
C ALA A 268 9.89 5.56 8.78
N LEU A 269 9.93 6.82 8.31
CA LEU A 269 10.56 7.93 9.03
C LEU A 269 9.88 8.22 10.38
N ALA A 270 8.55 8.26 10.39
CA ALA A 270 7.74 8.42 11.61
C ALA A 270 7.93 7.24 12.58
N GLY A 271 8.20 6.05 12.05
CA GLY A 271 8.52 4.83 12.81
C GLY A 271 9.97 4.74 13.29
N GLY A 272 10.80 5.75 13.03
CA GLY A 272 12.17 5.84 13.53
C GLY A 272 13.28 5.51 12.53
N ALA A 273 12.96 5.23 11.26
CA ALA A 273 13.98 5.15 10.21
C ALA A 273 14.67 6.51 10.07
N ARG A 274 16.01 6.51 9.92
CA ARG A 274 16.75 7.76 9.72
C ARG A 274 16.74 8.25 8.27
N ALA A 275 16.63 7.32 7.33
CA ALA A 275 16.51 7.60 5.90
C ALA A 275 15.72 6.48 5.20
N VAL A 276 15.19 6.76 4.01
CA VAL A 276 14.48 5.80 3.15
C VAL A 276 15.00 5.91 1.73
N ALA A 277 15.42 4.79 1.15
CA ALA A 277 15.85 4.72 -0.24
C ALA A 277 14.96 3.76 -1.01
N PHE A 278 14.54 4.17 -2.21
CA PHE A 278 13.85 3.32 -3.16
C PHE A 278 14.83 2.85 -4.22
N ARG A 279 14.97 1.54 -4.44
CA ARG A 279 15.84 0.96 -5.48
C ARG A 279 15.00 0.39 -6.61
N GLY A 280 15.06 1.04 -7.77
CA GLY A 280 14.32 0.68 -8.97
C GLY A 280 15.13 -0.18 -9.95
N CYS A 281 14.46 -0.67 -11.00
CA CYS A 281 15.11 -1.38 -12.11
C CYS A 281 15.73 -0.45 -13.15
N GLY A 282 15.49 0.86 -13.06
CA GLY A 282 15.97 1.84 -14.03
C GLY A 282 15.38 1.67 -15.43
N ALA A 283 16.18 1.93 -16.46
CA ALA A 283 15.84 1.84 -17.88
C ALA A 283 15.35 0.44 -18.31
N ALA A 284 15.65 -0.61 -17.53
CA ALA A 284 15.13 -1.95 -17.76
C ALA A 284 13.65 -2.14 -17.31
N CYS A 285 13.03 -1.12 -16.71
CA CYS A 285 11.68 -1.21 -16.17
C CYS A 285 10.61 -1.15 -17.25
N GLY A 286 9.93 -2.28 -17.49
CA GLY A 286 8.73 -2.33 -18.36
C GLY A 286 7.44 -1.78 -17.75
N ALA A 287 7.48 -1.28 -16.51
CA ALA A 287 6.29 -0.87 -15.75
C ALA A 287 6.25 0.64 -15.43
N GLY A 288 7.25 1.43 -15.86
CA GLY A 288 7.32 2.87 -15.54
C GLY A 288 7.39 3.17 -14.04
N SER A 289 7.93 2.25 -13.24
CA SER A 289 7.90 2.36 -11.77
C SER A 289 8.84 3.43 -11.23
N ALA A 290 9.89 3.79 -11.99
CA ALA A 290 10.85 4.81 -11.60
C ALA A 290 10.20 6.20 -11.59
N ASP A 291 9.47 6.57 -12.64
CA ASP A 291 8.77 7.86 -12.73
C ASP A 291 7.78 8.04 -11.58
N ARG A 292 6.97 7.01 -11.31
CA ARG A 292 6.01 7.03 -10.20
C ARG A 292 6.70 7.16 -8.84
N ALA A 293 7.81 6.43 -8.63
CA ALA A 293 8.59 6.56 -7.41
C ALA A 293 9.21 7.96 -7.29
N GLY A 294 9.65 8.57 -8.41
CA GLY A 294 10.15 9.94 -8.45
C GLY A 294 9.10 10.98 -8.03
N THR A 295 7.87 10.86 -8.52
CA THR A 295 6.76 11.72 -8.09
C THR A 295 6.48 11.58 -6.59
N ILE A 296 6.53 10.35 -6.05
CA ILE A 296 6.37 10.10 -4.62
C ILE A 296 7.51 10.73 -3.82
N VAL A 297 8.77 10.55 -4.23
CA VAL A 297 9.94 11.15 -3.58
C VAL A 297 9.83 12.67 -3.58
N SER A 298 9.40 13.28 -4.69
CA SER A 298 9.18 14.72 -4.78
C SER A 298 8.12 15.24 -3.79
N PHE A 299 7.01 14.53 -3.62
CA PHE A 299 6.02 14.87 -2.60
C PHE A 299 6.59 14.73 -1.18
N VAL A 300 7.34 13.66 -0.91
CA VAL A 300 7.96 13.45 0.40
C VAL A 300 8.99 14.55 0.70
N HIS A 301 9.72 15.04 -0.31
CA HIS A 301 10.60 16.21 -0.16
C HIS A 301 9.84 17.48 0.18
N GLU A 302 8.68 17.74 -0.45
CA GLU A 302 7.79 18.86 -0.07
C GLU A 302 7.41 18.79 1.42
N VAL A 303 7.00 17.60 1.89
CA VAL A 303 6.67 17.37 3.30
C VAL A 303 7.86 17.61 4.23
N LEU A 304 9.03 17.05 3.91
CA LEU A 304 10.24 17.18 4.73
C LEU A 304 10.78 18.61 4.78
N GLY A 305 10.54 19.39 3.72
CA GLY A 305 10.83 20.83 3.69
C GLY A 305 9.99 21.61 4.71
N LEU A 306 8.71 21.25 4.89
CA LEU A 306 7.84 21.86 5.91
C LEU A 306 8.25 21.50 7.33
N VAL A 307 8.83 20.30 7.54
CA VAL A 307 9.38 19.86 8.84
C VAL A 307 10.74 20.52 9.15
N GLY A 308 11.36 21.21 8.18
CA GLY A 308 12.62 21.92 8.36
C GLY A 308 13.86 21.03 8.32
N THR A 309 13.85 20.00 7.48
CA THR A 309 14.94 19.00 7.38
C THR A 309 15.55 18.98 5.98
N ASP A 310 16.81 18.54 5.86
CA ASP A 310 17.41 18.26 4.55
C ASP A 310 16.65 17.11 3.88
N THR A 311 16.07 17.40 2.71
CA THR A 311 15.13 16.51 2.04
C THR A 311 15.84 15.40 1.26
N SER A 312 16.97 15.73 0.61
CA SER A 312 17.79 14.83 -0.20
C SER A 312 18.53 13.79 0.64
N ASP A 313 18.95 14.17 1.84
CA ASP A 313 19.64 13.22 2.74
C ASP A 313 18.70 12.15 3.29
N ARG A 314 17.41 12.46 3.41
CA ARG A 314 16.42 11.59 4.05
C ARG A 314 15.76 10.60 3.11
N VAL A 315 15.40 11.03 1.90
CA VAL A 315 14.63 10.20 0.98
C VAL A 315 15.19 10.26 -0.42
N ARG A 316 15.48 9.10 -1.02
CA ARG A 316 16.16 9.01 -2.32
C ARG A 316 15.54 7.93 -3.22
N LEU A 317 15.64 8.17 -4.53
CA LEU A 317 15.45 7.15 -5.56
C LEU A 317 16.83 6.79 -6.11
N LEU A 318 17.14 5.50 -6.12
CA LEU A 318 18.38 4.93 -6.63
C LEU A 318 18.07 4.08 -7.85
N LEU A 319 18.65 4.42 -9.00
CA LEU A 319 18.55 3.66 -10.22
C LEU A 319 19.91 3.03 -10.58
N PRO A 320 19.92 1.89 -11.29
CA PRO A 320 21.18 1.25 -11.69
C PRO A 320 22.02 2.10 -12.64
N GLU A 321 21.42 2.99 -13.44
CA GLU A 321 22.20 3.92 -14.29
C GLU A 321 23.04 4.89 -13.47
N ASP A 322 22.61 5.20 -12.25
CA ASP A 322 23.30 6.13 -11.35
C ASP A 322 24.39 5.43 -10.54
N ASP A 323 24.60 4.12 -10.74
CA ASP A 323 25.56 3.32 -9.96
C ASP A 323 27.01 3.76 -10.19
N ASP A 324 27.32 4.54 -11.24
CA ASP A 324 28.64 5.11 -11.47
C ASP A 324 28.83 6.46 -10.74
N GLU A 325 27.75 7.18 -10.41
CA GLU A 325 27.75 8.49 -9.75
C GLU A 325 27.73 8.34 -8.20
N PRO A 326 28.53 9.11 -7.44
CA PRO A 326 28.51 9.04 -5.98
C PRO A 326 27.09 9.28 -5.46
N SER A 327 26.59 8.42 -4.57
CA SER A 327 25.27 8.62 -3.99
C SER A 327 25.25 9.94 -3.22
N ALA A 328 24.50 10.92 -3.72
CA ALA A 328 24.52 12.30 -3.22
C ALA A 328 23.74 12.48 -1.91
N GLY A 329 24.12 11.78 -0.83
CA GLY A 329 23.65 12.18 0.49
C GLY A 329 24.21 11.36 1.65
N ALA A 330 23.96 11.87 2.87
CA ALA A 330 24.49 11.36 4.12
C ALA A 330 24.19 9.87 4.39
N ASP A 331 25.09 9.22 5.11
CA ASP A 331 24.87 7.87 5.62
C ASP A 331 23.76 7.91 6.69
N PRO A 332 22.80 6.96 6.74
CA PRO A 332 21.67 7.07 7.66
C PRO A 332 22.08 7.22 9.12
N VAL A 333 23.20 6.63 9.53
CA VAL A 333 23.73 6.70 10.90
C VAL A 333 24.05 8.12 11.35
N ASP A 334 24.39 9.01 10.42
CA ASP A 334 24.81 10.38 10.72
C ASP A 334 23.62 11.32 10.92
N LEU A 335 22.41 10.87 10.59
CA LEU A 335 21.21 11.67 10.65
C LEU A 335 20.53 11.56 12.03
N PRO A 336 19.99 12.64 12.61
CA PRO A 336 19.17 12.49 13.82
C PRO A 336 17.83 11.82 13.48
N PRO A 337 17.22 11.00 14.35
CA PRO A 337 15.86 10.50 14.12
C PRO A 337 14.85 11.66 14.05
N LEU A 338 13.85 11.56 13.19
CA LEU A 338 12.81 12.60 13.04
C LEU A 338 11.67 12.46 14.06
N ALA A 339 11.39 11.22 14.49
CA ALA A 339 10.37 10.92 15.47
C ALA A 339 10.80 9.73 16.34
N CYS A 340 10.26 9.67 17.56
CA CYS A 340 10.35 8.46 18.37
C CYS A 340 9.37 7.42 17.84
N ALA A 341 9.80 6.16 17.73
CA ALA A 341 8.98 5.02 17.33
C ALA A 341 7.86 4.78 18.37
N THR A 342 6.76 5.49 18.23
CA THR A 342 5.65 5.50 19.19
C THR A 342 4.47 4.63 18.75
N ARG A 343 4.42 4.25 17.47
CA ARG A 343 3.33 3.43 16.91
C ARG A 343 3.84 2.56 15.77
N ALA A 344 3.20 1.40 15.59
CA ALA A 344 3.41 0.56 14.42
C ALA A 344 3.08 1.34 13.13
N PRO A 345 3.91 1.24 12.08
CA PRO A 345 3.70 1.93 10.82
C PRO A 345 2.46 1.37 10.10
N ALA A 346 1.65 2.26 9.55
CA ALA A 346 0.59 1.93 8.61
C ALA A 346 1.05 2.30 7.19
N LEU A 347 0.59 1.57 6.17
CA LEU A 347 1.01 1.78 4.78
C LEU A 347 -0.16 2.05 3.83
N ARG A 348 -1.40 1.97 4.32
CA ARG A 348 -2.61 2.18 3.52
C ARG A 348 -3.00 3.66 3.46
N GLU A 349 -3.04 4.18 2.24
CA GLU A 349 -3.50 5.54 1.97
C GLU A 349 -5.03 5.68 2.14
N PRO A 350 -5.52 6.89 2.48
CA PRO A 350 -4.75 8.10 2.82
C PRO A 350 -4.37 8.20 4.31
N ALA A 351 -5.00 7.37 5.16
CA ALA A 351 -4.88 7.47 6.61
C ALA A 351 -3.43 7.32 7.11
N ALA A 352 -2.63 6.48 6.46
CA ALA A 352 -1.23 6.31 6.80
C ALA A 352 -0.42 7.61 6.61
N THR A 353 -0.61 8.32 5.48
CA THR A 353 0.06 9.61 5.25
C THR A 353 -0.38 10.67 6.26
N ALA A 354 -1.69 10.79 6.52
CA ALA A 354 -2.20 11.72 7.53
C ALA A 354 -1.62 11.45 8.93
N SER A 355 -1.56 10.17 9.34
CA SER A 355 -0.94 9.77 10.61
C SER A 355 0.55 10.06 10.66
N ALA A 356 1.29 9.82 9.57
CA ALA A 356 2.72 10.06 9.52
C ALA A 356 3.05 11.56 9.58
N LEU A 357 2.28 12.41 8.89
CA LEU A 357 2.41 13.87 8.95
C LEU A 357 2.25 14.40 10.39
N ALA A 358 1.24 13.90 11.12
CA ALA A 358 1.00 14.26 12.51
C ALA A 358 2.17 13.86 13.42
N ILE A 359 2.75 12.66 13.23
CA ILE A 359 3.90 12.19 14.03
C ILE A 359 5.16 13.00 13.74
N LEU A 360 5.39 13.37 12.48
CA LEU A 360 6.53 14.17 12.06
C LEU A 360 6.41 15.66 12.43
N GLY A 361 5.29 16.08 13.03
CA GLY A 361 5.07 17.46 13.45
C GLY A 361 4.79 18.44 12.31
N ALA A 362 4.39 17.95 11.13
CA ALA A 362 3.96 18.79 10.02
C ALA A 362 2.56 19.37 10.32
N ALA A 363 2.53 20.53 10.97
CA ALA A 363 1.30 21.13 11.51
C ALA A 363 0.76 22.32 10.70
N ASP A 364 1.59 22.98 9.90
CA ASP A 364 1.21 24.17 9.14
C ASP A 364 1.83 24.15 7.74
N GLY A 365 1.14 24.77 6.79
CA GLY A 365 1.49 24.78 5.38
C GLY A 365 0.49 24.03 4.51
N ARG A 366 0.69 24.19 3.20
CA ARG A 366 -0.14 23.60 2.16
C ARG A 366 0.71 22.70 1.28
N LEU A 367 0.30 21.45 1.16
CA LEU A 367 0.89 20.50 0.24
C LEU A 367 0.14 20.57 -1.09
N THR A 368 0.85 20.62 -2.21
CA THR A 368 0.25 20.75 -3.55
C THR A 368 0.86 19.84 -4.60
N ASN A 369 1.90 19.09 -4.25
CA ASN A 369 2.58 18.22 -5.21
C ASN A 369 1.65 17.12 -5.76
N GLU A 370 1.83 16.79 -7.03
CA GLU A 370 1.05 15.78 -7.74
C GLU A 370 1.14 14.39 -7.10
N GLY A 371 2.25 14.08 -6.43
CA GLY A 371 2.47 12.84 -5.68
C GLY A 371 1.68 12.72 -4.39
N SER A 372 0.92 13.76 -4.00
CA SER A 372 0.11 13.73 -2.79
C SER A 372 -0.98 12.64 -2.86
N PRO A 373 -1.05 11.74 -1.87
CA PRO A 373 -2.14 10.76 -1.77
C PRO A 373 -3.41 11.37 -1.15
N LEU A 374 -3.34 12.62 -0.69
CA LEU A 374 -4.43 13.36 -0.07
C LEU A 374 -5.09 14.29 -1.09
N GLY A 375 -6.39 14.51 -0.90
CA GLY A 375 -7.17 15.44 -1.71
C GLY A 375 -7.82 16.53 -0.87
N ARG A 376 -7.90 17.72 -1.45
CA ARG A 376 -8.60 18.87 -0.88
C ARG A 376 -9.94 19.08 -1.57
N VAL A 377 -10.98 19.26 -0.77
CA VAL A 377 -12.33 19.52 -1.24
C VAL A 377 -12.63 21.01 -1.06
N VAL A 378 -12.89 21.71 -2.16
CA VAL A 378 -13.43 23.07 -2.12
C VAL A 378 -14.94 22.97 -2.32
N PHE A 379 -15.71 23.52 -1.38
CA PHE A 379 -17.16 23.35 -1.32
C PHE A 379 -17.90 24.69 -1.37
N GLY A 380 -18.79 24.84 -2.36
CA GLY A 380 -19.70 25.98 -2.50
C GLY A 380 -21.02 25.76 -1.76
N SER A 381 -21.16 26.34 -0.57
CA SER A 381 -22.33 26.11 0.29
C SER A 381 -23.65 26.58 -0.34
N ASP A 382 -23.69 27.73 -1.01
CA ASP A 382 -24.92 28.37 -1.49
C ASP A 382 -25.70 27.53 -2.51
N GLY A 383 -24.98 26.86 -3.42
CA GLY A 383 -25.60 26.03 -4.45
C GLY A 383 -25.98 24.61 -3.98
N CYS A 384 -25.51 24.16 -2.82
CA CYS A 384 -25.71 22.77 -2.40
C CYS A 384 -27.17 22.47 -2.01
N THR A 385 -27.78 21.48 -2.67
CA THR A 385 -29.15 21.00 -2.38
C THR A 385 -29.23 20.01 -1.23
N MET A 386 -28.10 19.58 -0.66
CA MET A 386 -28.05 18.52 0.36
C MET A 386 -28.60 17.18 -0.13
N CYS A 387 -28.43 16.85 -1.41
CA CYS A 387 -28.91 15.58 -1.97
C CYS A 387 -28.15 14.33 -1.51
N GLY A 388 -26.96 14.47 -0.95
CA GLY A 388 -26.15 13.36 -0.43
C GLY A 388 -25.46 12.48 -1.49
N LEU A 389 -25.63 12.77 -2.80
CA LEU A 389 -25.01 11.99 -3.88
C LEU A 389 -23.47 11.91 -3.77
N CYS A 390 -22.83 13.02 -3.37
CA CYS A 390 -21.38 13.07 -3.20
C CYS A 390 -20.87 12.11 -2.11
N ALA A 391 -21.61 11.96 -1.01
CA ALA A 391 -21.30 11.00 0.04
C ALA A 391 -21.57 9.56 -0.43
N ALA A 392 -22.66 9.33 -1.17
CA ALA A 392 -23.01 8.01 -1.69
C ALA A 392 -21.97 7.43 -2.66
N VAL A 393 -21.25 8.28 -3.41
CA VAL A 393 -20.18 7.83 -4.33
C VAL A 393 -18.78 7.89 -3.72
N CYS A 394 -18.63 8.32 -2.46
CA CYS A 394 -17.32 8.48 -1.82
C CYS A 394 -16.78 7.12 -1.34
N PRO A 395 -15.73 6.56 -1.98
CA PRO A 395 -15.27 5.21 -1.65
C PRO A 395 -14.58 5.11 -0.28
N THR A 396 -14.06 6.24 0.22
CA THR A 396 -13.35 6.36 1.50
C THR A 396 -14.24 6.86 2.62
N GLU A 397 -15.50 7.20 2.32
CA GLU A 397 -16.41 7.87 3.26
C GLU A 397 -15.86 9.20 3.80
N ALA A 398 -14.91 9.84 3.09
CA ALA A 398 -14.44 11.18 3.42
C ALA A 398 -15.62 12.15 3.51
N LEU A 399 -16.52 12.10 2.53
CA LEU A 399 -17.83 12.74 2.59
C LEU A 399 -18.86 11.77 3.17
N ARG A 400 -19.55 12.17 4.23
CA ARG A 400 -20.64 11.41 4.84
C ARG A 400 -21.89 12.28 4.92
N PHE A 401 -23.03 11.67 4.61
CA PHE A 401 -24.33 12.31 4.73
C PHE A 401 -25.13 11.64 5.83
N ASP A 402 -25.56 12.41 6.83
CA ASP A 402 -26.42 11.94 7.90
C ASP A 402 -27.81 12.57 7.75
N GLN A 403 -28.84 11.73 7.65
CA GLN A 403 -30.25 12.15 7.63
C GLN A 403 -30.83 12.10 9.04
N GLY A 404 -30.17 12.78 9.99
CA GLY A 404 -30.62 12.87 11.38
C GLY A 404 -32.10 13.26 11.50
N ALA A 405 -32.73 13.03 12.65
CA ALA A 405 -34.20 13.13 12.74
C ALA A 405 -34.80 14.52 12.44
N VAL A 406 -34.01 15.59 12.52
CA VAL A 406 -34.45 17.00 12.39
C VAL A 406 -33.62 17.76 11.36
N VAL A 407 -32.32 17.53 11.33
CA VAL A 407 -31.37 18.21 10.44
C VAL A 407 -30.56 17.14 9.73
N ALA A 408 -30.44 17.27 8.42
CA ALA A 408 -29.47 16.52 7.64
C ALA A 408 -28.12 17.26 7.64
N SER A 409 -27.02 16.54 7.82
CA SER A 409 -25.66 17.07 7.73
C SER A 409 -24.86 16.39 6.62
N LEU A 410 -24.00 17.17 5.98
CA LEU A 410 -22.96 16.70 5.08
C LEU A 410 -21.63 17.03 5.74
N ASP A 411 -20.85 16.01 6.05
CA ASP A 411 -19.62 16.14 6.82
C ASP A 411 -18.43 15.67 5.98
N LEU A 412 -17.28 16.34 6.14
CA LEU A 412 -16.02 16.02 5.49
C LEU A 412 -14.97 15.61 6.52
N ASP A 413 -14.27 14.52 6.24
CA ASP A 413 -13.01 14.15 6.88
C ASP A 413 -11.86 14.34 5.88
N PRO A 414 -11.06 15.42 6.02
CA PRO A 414 -9.94 15.72 5.13
C PRO A 414 -8.88 14.61 5.10
N ALA A 415 -8.66 13.93 6.23
CA ALA A 415 -7.67 12.86 6.36
C ALA A 415 -8.07 11.57 5.61
N ALA A 416 -9.36 11.44 5.24
CA ALA A 416 -9.89 10.31 4.46
C ALA A 416 -10.02 10.62 2.96
N CYS A 417 -9.78 11.85 2.52
CA CYS A 417 -9.95 12.23 1.12
C CYS A 417 -8.72 11.85 0.27
N VAL A 418 -8.92 11.03 -0.77
CA VAL A 418 -7.86 10.62 -1.73
C VAL A 418 -7.83 11.45 -3.02
N GLY A 419 -8.64 12.51 -3.11
CA GLY A 419 -8.65 13.37 -4.31
C GLY A 419 -9.20 12.72 -5.58
N CYS A 420 -10.00 11.65 -5.48
CA CYS A 420 -10.47 10.88 -6.65
C CYS A 420 -11.47 11.60 -7.57
N GLY A 421 -12.07 12.72 -7.16
CA GLY A 421 -12.96 13.52 -8.01
C GLY A 421 -14.38 12.99 -8.22
N HIS A 422 -14.74 11.79 -7.75
CA HIS A 422 -16.08 11.22 -7.98
C HIS A 422 -17.22 12.10 -7.47
N CYS A 423 -17.03 12.74 -6.31
CA CYS A 423 -18.02 13.63 -5.71
C CYS A 423 -18.27 14.89 -6.54
N ALA A 424 -17.25 15.45 -7.18
CA ALA A 424 -17.39 16.56 -8.12
C ALA A 424 -18.11 16.12 -9.39
N ALA A 425 -17.73 14.97 -9.96
CA ALA A 425 -18.32 14.44 -11.18
C ALA A 425 -19.82 14.10 -11.05
N ILE A 426 -20.27 13.62 -9.88
CA ILE A 426 -21.69 13.30 -9.65
C ILE A 426 -22.52 14.52 -9.22
N CYS A 427 -21.90 15.65 -8.88
CA CYS A 427 -22.61 16.78 -8.29
C CYS A 427 -23.47 17.49 -9.35
N PRO A 428 -24.81 17.44 -9.27
CA PRO A 428 -25.67 18.09 -10.27
C PRO A 428 -25.56 19.62 -10.23
N GLU A 429 -25.12 20.17 -9.09
CA GLU A 429 -25.03 21.61 -8.87
C GLU A 429 -23.63 22.17 -9.13
N GLY A 430 -22.64 21.32 -9.40
CA GLY A 430 -21.25 21.74 -9.64
C GLY A 430 -20.60 22.47 -8.46
N VAL A 431 -21.01 22.19 -7.21
CA VAL A 431 -20.53 22.92 -6.01
C VAL A 431 -19.30 22.30 -5.34
N LEU A 432 -18.68 21.30 -5.96
CA LEU A 432 -17.52 20.60 -5.44
C LEU A 432 -16.38 20.68 -6.44
N GLU A 433 -15.23 21.18 -6.00
CA GLU A 433 -13.97 21.10 -6.72
C GLU A 433 -12.96 20.28 -5.91
N ILE A 434 -12.20 19.43 -6.60
CA ILE A 434 -11.26 18.49 -5.97
C ILE A 434 -9.87 18.77 -6.50
N HIS A 435 -8.95 19.05 -5.59
CA HIS A 435 -7.54 19.27 -5.89
C HIS A 435 -6.69 18.19 -5.22
N ARG A 436 -5.53 17.89 -5.80
CA ARG A 436 -4.50 17.11 -5.09
C ARG A 436 -3.79 17.99 -4.09
N GLY A 437 -3.42 17.40 -2.96
CA GLY A 437 -2.84 18.12 -1.83
C GLY A 437 -3.85 18.38 -0.71
N VAL A 438 -3.36 19.01 0.35
CA VAL A 438 -4.14 19.29 1.56
C VAL A 438 -3.55 20.48 2.30
N ASP A 439 -4.40 21.20 3.02
CA ASP A 439 -3.99 22.18 4.01
C ASP A 439 -3.76 21.45 5.34
N LEU A 440 -2.54 21.47 5.89
CA LEU A 440 -2.16 20.62 7.04
C LEU A 440 -2.99 20.91 8.30
N ALA A 441 -3.45 22.14 8.47
CA ALA A 441 -4.37 22.54 9.53
C ALA A 441 -5.70 21.77 9.51
N GLU A 442 -6.14 21.29 8.35
CA GLU A 442 -7.43 20.58 8.19
C GLU A 442 -7.32 19.10 8.59
N LEU A 443 -6.11 18.51 8.59
CA LEU A 443 -5.93 17.08 8.92
C LEU A 443 -6.19 16.76 10.40
N GLY A 444 -5.90 17.70 11.29
CA GLY A 444 -6.04 17.53 12.74
C GLY A 444 -7.46 17.73 13.28
N ALA A 445 -8.35 18.33 12.49
CA ALA A 445 -9.71 18.66 12.90
C ALA A 445 -10.65 17.45 12.94
N GLY A 446 -10.29 16.36 12.24
CA GLY A 446 -11.14 15.20 12.07
C GLY A 446 -12.34 15.51 11.16
N ARG A 447 -13.48 14.88 11.44
CA ARG A 447 -14.69 15.04 10.63
C ARG A 447 -15.46 16.29 11.05
N GLU A 448 -15.66 17.21 10.12
CA GLU A 448 -16.36 18.48 10.34
C GLU A 448 -17.57 18.66 9.41
N PRO A 449 -18.64 19.34 9.87
CA PRO A 449 -19.82 19.60 9.06
C PRO A 449 -19.55 20.67 7.99
N LEU A 450 -19.76 20.34 6.72
CA LEU A 450 -19.72 21.29 5.60
C LEU A 450 -21.02 22.10 5.47
N LYS A 451 -22.17 21.45 5.63
CA LYS A 451 -23.49 22.08 5.54
C LYS A 451 -24.54 21.27 6.29
N GLY A 452 -25.43 21.97 6.97
CA GLY A 452 -26.65 21.42 7.54
C GLY A 452 -27.89 21.94 6.82
N SER A 453 -28.96 21.13 6.76
CA SER A 453 -30.27 21.61 6.29
C SER A 453 -31.39 20.94 7.09
N PRO A 454 -32.39 21.70 7.57
CA PRO A 454 -33.53 21.12 8.25
C PRO A 454 -34.29 20.19 7.31
N LEU A 455 -34.80 19.08 7.85
CA LEU A 455 -35.62 18.17 7.08
C LEU A 455 -37.05 18.70 6.97
N ALA A 456 -37.53 18.84 5.74
CA ALA A 456 -38.93 19.09 5.48
C ALA A 456 -39.75 17.85 5.90
N ARG A 457 -40.85 18.10 6.62
CA ARG A 457 -41.72 17.06 7.18
C ARG A 457 -43.03 16.94 6.42
N CYS A 458 -43.52 15.71 6.39
CA CYS A 458 -44.78 15.35 5.75
C CYS A 458 -45.94 15.92 6.55
N ARG A 459 -46.75 16.81 5.97
CA ARG A 459 -47.86 17.48 6.69
C ARG A 459 -48.95 16.51 7.19
N ARG A 460 -49.03 15.29 6.63
CA ARG A 460 -50.04 14.29 7.01
C ARG A 460 -49.56 13.26 8.03
N CYS A 461 -48.33 12.76 7.95
CA CYS A 461 -47.80 11.77 8.90
C CYS A 461 -46.64 12.25 9.78
N GLY A 462 -46.03 13.41 9.48
CA GLY A 462 -44.93 13.99 10.26
C GLY A 462 -43.53 13.47 9.94
N ASP A 463 -43.41 12.44 9.10
CA ASP A 463 -42.11 11.84 8.72
C ASP A 463 -41.23 12.83 7.94
N PRO A 464 -39.89 12.77 8.10
CA PRO A 464 -38.96 13.54 7.28
C PRO A 464 -38.99 13.06 5.82
N ILE A 465 -38.92 14.00 4.87
CA ILE A 465 -39.03 13.69 3.43
C ILE A 465 -37.71 13.95 2.73
N ALA A 466 -37.18 15.16 2.86
CA ALA A 466 -35.97 15.62 2.19
C ALA A 466 -35.43 16.86 2.91
N PRO A 467 -34.15 17.20 2.71
CA PRO A 467 -33.61 18.48 3.13
C PRO A 467 -34.38 19.65 2.51
N ALA A 468 -34.67 20.67 3.31
CA ALA A 468 -35.39 21.86 2.84
C ALA A 468 -34.67 22.52 1.66
N ALA A 469 -33.34 22.54 1.67
CA ALA A 469 -32.52 23.08 0.58
C ALA A 469 -32.78 22.40 -0.78
N MET A 470 -33.11 21.10 -0.78
CA MET A 470 -33.48 20.38 -2.00
C MET A 470 -34.85 20.85 -2.52
N LEU A 471 -35.84 20.94 -1.64
CA LEU A 471 -37.19 21.36 -2.01
C LEU A 471 -37.22 22.82 -2.48
N ASP A 472 -36.46 23.70 -1.82
CA ASP A 472 -36.36 25.10 -2.19
C ASP A 472 -35.77 25.29 -3.59
N ARG A 473 -34.84 24.43 -4.01
CA ARG A 473 -34.28 24.45 -5.36
C ARG A 473 -35.21 23.86 -6.41
N LEU A 474 -36.00 22.85 -6.06
CA LEU A 474 -36.97 22.23 -6.98
C LEU A 474 -38.23 23.08 -7.15
N ARG A 475 -38.62 23.87 -6.14
CA ARG A 475 -39.88 24.64 -6.13
C ARG A 475 -40.10 25.52 -7.38
N PRO A 476 -39.10 26.26 -7.91
CA PRO A 476 -39.28 27.07 -9.12
C PRO A 476 -39.44 26.26 -10.40
N ALA A 477 -38.98 25.00 -10.43
CA ALA A 477 -39.00 24.14 -11.61
C ALA A 477 -40.26 23.27 -11.72
N LEU A 478 -41.12 23.29 -10.70
CA LEU A 478 -42.33 22.48 -10.62
C LEU A 478 -43.56 23.32 -10.96
N ASP A 479 -44.50 22.73 -11.72
CA ASP A 479 -45.79 23.35 -12.00
C ASP A 479 -46.56 23.61 -10.68
N PRO A 480 -47.20 24.78 -10.49
CA PRO A 480 -47.91 25.13 -9.26
C PRO A 480 -48.97 24.09 -8.83
N VAL A 481 -49.60 23.39 -9.78
CA VAL A 481 -50.58 22.33 -9.50
C VAL A 481 -49.88 21.09 -8.95
N VAL A 482 -48.72 20.72 -9.51
CA VAL A 482 -47.89 19.63 -9.00
C VAL A 482 -47.37 19.97 -7.60
N LEU A 483 -46.94 21.21 -7.39
CA LEU A 483 -46.48 21.71 -6.11
C LEU A 483 -47.57 21.61 -5.03
N ALA A 484 -48.79 22.10 -5.31
CA ALA A 484 -49.92 22.05 -4.40
C ALA A 484 -50.33 20.61 -4.00
N THR A 485 -50.18 19.66 -4.93
CA THR A 485 -50.47 18.23 -4.68
C THR A 485 -49.36 17.53 -3.89
N THR A 486 -48.11 18.00 -4.05
CA THR A 486 -46.90 17.51 -3.36
C THR A 486 -46.63 18.24 -2.04
N GLU A 487 -47.35 19.31 -1.73
CA GLU A 487 -47.25 20.02 -0.44
C GLU A 487 -48.12 19.38 0.68
N GLN A 488 -48.88 18.32 0.37
CA GLN A 488 -49.78 17.61 1.29
C GLN A 488 -49.42 16.11 1.42
N LEU A 489 -48.13 15.80 1.60
CA LEU A 489 -47.57 14.45 1.42
C LEU A 489 -48.18 13.35 2.30
N CYS A 490 -47.96 12.09 1.87
CA CYS A 490 -48.67 10.80 2.10
C CYS A 490 -49.77 10.53 1.03
N GLN A 491 -49.99 9.32 0.44
CA GLN A 491 -49.64 7.93 0.78
C GLN A 491 -48.14 7.63 0.79
N ARG A 492 -47.64 7.52 2.03
CA ARG A 492 -46.25 7.66 2.52
C ARG A 492 -45.27 8.40 1.62
N CYS A 493 -45.57 9.69 1.52
CA CYS A 493 -44.72 10.82 1.18
C CYS A 493 -43.80 10.77 -0.05
N ARG A 494 -44.23 10.42 -1.27
CA ARG A 494 -45.03 9.29 -1.78
C ARG A 494 -44.07 8.48 -2.65
N GLY A 495 -42.98 8.01 -2.05
CA GLY A 495 -42.00 7.13 -2.67
C GLY A 495 -42.59 5.74 -2.81
N LEU A 496 -43.65 5.64 -3.63
CA LEU A 496 -44.53 4.49 -3.78
C LEU A 496 -45.55 4.34 -2.64
N GLY A 497 -46.27 3.22 -2.68
CA GLY A 497 -46.56 2.49 -1.44
C GLY A 497 -45.32 1.76 -0.97
#